data_AF-A0A7X6Q932-F1
#
_entry.id   AF-A0A7X6Q932-F1
#
_cell.length_a   1.000
_cell.length_b   1.000
_cell.length_c   1.000
_cell.angle_alpha   90.00
_cell.angle_beta   90.00
_cell.angle_gamma   90.00
#
_symmetry.space_group_name_H-M   'P 1'
#
loop_
_entity.id
_entity.type
_entity.pdbx_description
1 polymer ?
#
loop_
_entity_poly.entity_id
_entity_poly.type
_entity_poly.pdbx_seq_one_letter_code
_entity_poly.pdbx_strand_id
1 'polypeptide(L)'
;MAYGAYISGMAIANSGLGYVHGLAGPMGSLHDIPHGVVCGVLLTEMNKALLEEAPQGSLFLTKMERVAKLWGVDTIEGLIDYLEKLTQLADLPSLSSYGFTKEELTEIGRRELKRNSPVELEKERVVEILHSLL
;
A
#
# COMPACT_ATOMS: atom_id res chain seq x y z
N MET A 1 12.49 16.71 -2.39
CA MET A 1 11.36 15.99 -3.01
C MET A 1 11.64 15.57 -4.46
N ALA A 2 11.86 16.48 -5.41
CA ALA A 2 12.02 16.13 -6.84
C ALA A 2 13.07 15.04 -7.13
N TYR A 3 14.27 15.15 -6.55
CA TYR A 3 15.31 14.13 -6.73
C TYR A 3 14.90 12.75 -6.16
N GLY A 4 14.28 12.72 -4.98
CA GLY A 4 13.78 11.48 -4.38
C GLY A 4 12.70 10.82 -5.24
N ALA A 5 11.77 11.60 -5.80
CA ALA A 5 10.75 11.11 -6.73
C ALA A 5 11.38 10.54 -8.02
N TYR A 6 12.40 11.20 -8.57
CA TYR A 6 13.13 10.71 -9.74
C TYR A 6 13.81 9.36 -9.48
N ILE A 7 14.55 9.24 -8.37
CA ILE A 7 15.22 7.99 -7.99
C ILE A 7 14.21 6.88 -7.70
N SER A 8 13.09 7.20 -7.04
CA SER A 8 11.99 6.26 -6.84
C SER A 8 11.41 5.77 -8.16
N GLY A 9 11.17 6.67 -9.12
CA GLY A 9 10.72 6.35 -10.47
C GLY A 9 11.65 5.37 -11.20
N MET A 10 12.97 5.61 -11.11
CA MET A 10 13.96 4.68 -11.67
C MET A 10 13.90 3.29 -11.03
N ALA A 11 13.71 3.21 -9.71
CA ALA A 11 13.63 1.93 -9.02
C ALA A 11 12.38 1.13 -9.45
N ILE A 12 11.20 1.75 -9.38
CA ILE A 12 9.92 1.07 -9.68
C ILE A 12 9.81 0.67 -11.15
N ALA A 13 10.41 1.42 -12.08
CA ALA A 13 10.45 1.07 -13.50
C ALA A 13 11.18 -0.25 -13.76
N ASN A 14 12.06 -0.69 -12.86
CA ASN A 14 12.87 -1.90 -13.01
C ASN A 14 12.47 -3.05 -12.07
N SER A 15 11.78 -2.76 -10.95
CA SER A 15 11.30 -3.80 -10.00
C SER A 15 9.82 -4.13 -10.15
N GLY A 16 9.06 -3.27 -10.83
CA GLY A 16 7.60 -3.25 -10.77
C GLY A 16 7.08 -2.95 -9.37
N LEU A 17 5.80 -3.27 -9.13
CA LEU A 17 4.99 -2.75 -8.04
C LEU A 17 4.08 -3.83 -7.42
N GLY A 18 3.51 -3.56 -6.25
CA GLY A 18 2.62 -4.47 -5.52
C GLY A 18 1.14 -4.08 -5.55
N TYR A 19 0.38 -4.58 -4.57
CA TYR A 19 -1.07 -4.40 -4.44
C TYR A 19 -1.54 -2.94 -4.49
N VAL A 20 -0.83 -2.02 -3.83
CA VAL A 20 -1.19 -0.58 -3.80
C VAL A 20 -1.38 -0.02 -5.22
N HIS A 21 -0.43 -0.25 -6.12
CA HIS A 21 -0.55 0.20 -7.51
C HIS A 21 -1.46 -0.70 -8.35
N GLY A 22 -1.61 -1.98 -7.97
CA GLY A 22 -2.63 -2.87 -8.54
C GLY A 22 -4.04 -2.31 -8.39
N LEU A 23 -4.34 -1.71 -7.23
CA LEU A 23 -5.62 -1.10 -6.88
C LEU A 23 -5.82 0.31 -7.45
N ALA A 24 -4.74 1.09 -7.59
CA ALA A 24 -4.84 2.50 -7.99
C ALA A 24 -5.48 2.72 -9.38
N GLY A 25 -5.22 1.83 -10.35
CA GLY A 25 -5.83 1.91 -11.68
C GLY A 25 -7.35 1.69 -11.66
N PRO A 26 -7.83 0.54 -11.15
CA PRO A 26 -9.26 0.29 -11.00
C PRO A 26 -10.00 1.35 -10.18
N MET A 27 -9.45 1.80 -9.06
CA MET A 27 -10.07 2.83 -8.22
C MET A 27 -10.23 4.15 -8.96
N GLY A 28 -9.17 4.62 -9.63
CA GLY A 28 -9.22 5.84 -10.46
C GLY A 28 -10.08 5.71 -11.71
N SER A 29 -10.48 4.50 -12.11
CA SER A 29 -11.43 4.30 -13.22
C SER A 29 -12.90 4.38 -12.80
N LEU A 30 -13.19 4.21 -11.51
CA LEU A 30 -14.54 4.27 -10.97
C LEU A 30 -14.87 5.67 -10.45
N HIS A 31 -13.93 6.28 -9.73
CA HIS A 31 -14.08 7.60 -9.14
C HIS A 31 -12.88 8.47 -9.52
N ASP A 32 -13.09 9.79 -9.62
CA ASP A 32 -12.02 10.77 -9.94
C ASP A 32 -11.11 11.02 -8.73
N ILE A 33 -10.52 9.94 -8.21
CA ILE A 33 -9.57 9.95 -7.10
C ILE A 33 -8.14 10.08 -7.64
N PRO A 34 -7.35 11.07 -7.19
CA PRO A 34 -5.97 11.21 -7.63
C PRO A 34 -5.14 9.99 -7.25
N HIS A 35 -4.30 9.51 -8.18
CA HIS A 35 -3.46 8.33 -7.98
C HIS A 35 -2.64 8.37 -6.68
N GLY A 36 -2.06 9.54 -6.35
CA GLY A 36 -1.29 9.72 -5.11
C GLY A 36 -2.12 9.56 -3.84
N VAL A 37 -3.40 9.93 -3.87
CA VAL A 37 -4.32 9.77 -2.73
C VAL A 37 -4.62 8.28 -2.53
N VAL A 38 -4.94 7.55 -3.61
CA VAL A 38 -5.13 6.08 -3.52
C VAL A 38 -3.91 5.40 -2.93
N CYS A 39 -2.73 5.72 -3.47
CA CYS A 39 -1.48 5.13 -3.01
C CYS A 39 -1.17 5.44 -1.55
N GLY A 40 -1.46 6.67 -1.10
CA GLY A 40 -1.22 7.09 0.28
C GLY A 40 -2.20 6.46 1.27
N VAL A 41 -3.50 6.43 0.96
CA VAL A 41 -4.54 5.82 1.82
C VAL A 41 -4.31 4.33 2.03
N LEU A 42 -3.90 3.61 0.98
CA LEU A 42 -3.64 2.16 1.05
C LEU A 42 -2.29 1.80 1.69
N LEU A 43 -1.36 2.75 1.80
CA LEU A 43 0.06 2.46 2.04
C LEU A 43 0.27 1.65 3.33
N THR A 44 -0.27 2.14 4.43
CA THR A 44 -0.01 1.57 5.77
C THR A 44 -0.67 0.21 5.92
N GLU A 45 -1.99 0.13 5.72
CA GLU A 45 -2.75 -1.10 5.97
C GLU A 45 -2.35 -2.24 5.03
N MET A 46 -1.99 -1.93 3.79
CA MET A 46 -1.48 -2.94 2.86
C MET A 46 -0.11 -3.47 3.29
N ASN A 47 0.80 -2.60 3.74
CA ASN A 47 2.11 -3.05 4.22
C ASN A 47 2.01 -3.86 5.52
N LYS A 48 1.09 -3.51 6.43
CA LYS A 48 0.79 -4.33 7.63
C LYS A 48 0.37 -5.75 7.24
N ALA A 49 -0.61 -5.90 6.35
CA ALA A 49 -1.07 -7.21 5.92
C ALA A 49 0.04 -8.03 5.24
N LEU A 50 0.85 -7.39 4.39
CA LEU A 50 1.99 -8.06 3.75
C LEU A 50 3.04 -8.55 4.77
N LEU A 51 3.27 -7.80 5.85
CA LEU A 51 4.20 -8.18 6.91
C LEU A 51 3.64 -9.32 7.78
N GLU A 52 2.34 -9.28 8.09
CA GLU A 52 1.65 -10.33 8.85
C GLU A 52 1.68 -11.68 8.13
N GLU A 53 1.48 -11.68 6.80
CA GLU A 53 1.45 -12.90 5.98
C GLU A 53 2.84 -13.29 5.43
N ALA A 54 3.88 -12.50 5.70
CA ALA A 54 5.22 -12.78 5.21
C ALA A 54 5.77 -14.08 5.82
N PRO A 55 6.32 -15.00 5.01
CA PRO A 55 7.02 -16.16 5.53
C PRO A 55 8.22 -15.73 6.38
N GLN A 56 8.38 -16.38 7.54
CA GLN A 56 9.52 -16.15 8.42
C GLN A 56 10.84 -16.41 7.68
N GLY A 57 11.81 -15.49 7.84
CA GLY A 57 13.09 -15.55 7.12
C GLY A 57 13.02 -15.19 5.63
N SER A 58 11.88 -14.69 5.13
CA SER A 58 11.77 -14.24 3.74
C SER A 58 12.65 -13.02 3.45
N LEU A 59 13.12 -12.92 2.21
CA LEU A 59 13.88 -11.75 1.73
C LEU A 59 13.08 -10.44 1.87
N PHE A 60 11.74 -10.52 1.84
CA PHE A 60 10.88 -9.37 2.07
C PHE A 60 11.08 -8.79 3.48
N LEU A 61 11.01 -9.62 4.52
CA LEU A 61 11.25 -9.18 5.90
C LEU A 61 12.65 -8.58 6.08
N THR A 62 13.69 -9.22 5.55
CA THR A 62 15.07 -8.67 5.58
C THR A 62 15.17 -7.31 4.89
N LYS A 63 14.44 -7.10 3.79
CA LYS A 63 14.39 -5.80 3.10
C LYS A 63 13.65 -4.76 3.94
N MET A 64 12.56 -5.12 4.61
CA MET A 64 11.79 -4.22 5.47
C MET A 64 12.58 -3.79 6.71
N GLU A 65 13.33 -4.70 7.35
CA GLU A 65 14.27 -4.37 8.42
C GLU A 65 15.35 -3.37 7.95
N ARG A 66 15.88 -3.57 6.75
CA ARG A 66 16.84 -2.63 6.15
C ARG A 66 16.23 -1.26 5.90
N VAL A 67 14.98 -1.20 5.43
CA VAL A 67 14.26 0.07 5.25
C VAL A 67 14.06 0.76 6.60
N ALA A 68 13.60 0.05 7.62
CA ALA A 68 13.45 0.59 8.98
C ALA A 68 14.75 1.23 9.47
N LYS A 69 15.87 0.50 9.38
CA LYS A 69 17.18 1.00 9.79
C LYS A 69 17.63 2.24 9.01
N LEU A 70 17.41 2.26 7.69
CA LEU A 70 17.74 3.42 6.85
C LEU A 70 16.89 4.65 7.18
N TRP A 71 15.69 4.44 7.70
CA TRP A 71 14.78 5.51 8.15
C TRP A 71 14.99 5.88 9.62
N GLY A 72 16.00 5.31 10.29
CA GLY A 72 16.30 5.60 11.69
C GLY A 72 15.31 4.95 12.66
N VAL A 73 14.69 3.84 12.27
CA VAL A 73 13.75 3.08 13.08
C VAL A 73 14.30 1.68 13.34
N ASP A 74 14.18 1.20 14.58
CA ASP A 74 14.88 -0.01 15.04
C ASP A 74 14.16 -1.32 14.69
N THR A 75 12.85 -1.28 14.42
CA THR A 75 12.04 -2.49 14.13
C THR A 75 11.07 -2.28 12.97
N ILE A 76 10.54 -3.39 12.45
CA ILE A 76 9.50 -3.38 11.42
C ILE A 76 8.20 -2.75 11.98
N GLU A 77 7.86 -3.03 13.23
CA GLU A 77 6.71 -2.42 13.91
C GLU A 77 6.88 -0.90 13.97
N GLY A 78 8.07 -0.43 14.34
CA GLY A 78 8.37 1.00 14.33
C GLY A 78 8.28 1.60 12.92
N LEU A 79 8.64 0.86 11.87
CA LEU A 79 8.46 1.32 10.49
C LEU A 79 6.98 1.49 10.14
N ILE A 80 6.11 0.59 10.61
CA ILE A 80 4.65 0.74 10.46
C ILE A 80 4.14 1.96 11.23
N ASP A 81 4.56 2.16 12.49
CA ASP A 81 4.21 3.34 13.28
C ASP A 81 4.65 4.64 12.58
N TYR A 82 5.80 4.60 11.91
CA TYR A 82 6.31 5.72 11.14
C TYR A 82 5.47 5.99 9.88
N LEU A 83 5.05 4.94 9.17
CA LEU A 83 4.12 5.07 8.03
C LEU A 83 2.77 5.64 8.47
N GLU A 84 2.22 5.18 9.59
CA GLU A 84 0.99 5.73 10.18
C GLU A 84 1.12 7.23 10.41
N LYS A 85 2.19 7.67 11.09
CA LYS A 85 2.46 9.10 11.32
C LYS A 85 2.56 9.88 10.02
N LEU A 86 3.24 9.34 9.00
CA LEU A 86 3.33 9.98 7.70
C LEU A 86 1.97 10.11 7.02
N THR A 87 1.14 9.07 7.04
CA THR A 87 -0.20 9.10 6.46
C THR A 87 -1.13 10.07 7.19
N GLN A 88 -1.03 10.17 8.51
CA GLN A 88 -1.76 11.16 9.31
C GLN A 88 -1.31 12.59 8.99
N LEU A 89 0.00 12.82 8.88
CA LEU A 89 0.55 14.13 8.50
C LEU A 89 0.19 14.54 7.08
N ALA A 90 -0.01 13.58 6.18
CA ALA A 90 -0.42 13.84 4.82
C ALA A 90 -1.89 14.29 4.70
N ASP A 91 -2.69 14.06 5.75
CA ASP A 91 -4.10 14.50 5.86
C ASP A 91 -4.91 14.20 4.58
N LEU A 92 -4.82 12.94 4.13
CA LEU A 92 -5.44 12.51 2.88
C LEU A 92 -6.95 12.31 3.06
N PRO A 93 -7.77 12.71 2.08
CA PRO A 93 -9.21 12.43 2.14
C PRO A 93 -9.49 10.92 2.13
N SER A 94 -10.54 10.50 2.85
CA SER A 94 -11.00 9.11 2.90
C SER A 94 -11.54 8.62 1.56
N LEU A 95 -11.65 7.31 1.37
CA LEU A 95 -12.30 6.75 0.18
C LEU A 95 -13.79 7.16 0.09
N SER A 96 -14.48 7.23 1.22
CA SER A 96 -15.86 7.71 1.28
C SER A 96 -16.04 9.14 0.75
N SER A 97 -15.04 10.01 0.88
CA SER A 97 -15.09 11.38 0.33
C SER A 97 -15.13 11.43 -1.20
N TYR A 98 -14.67 10.36 -1.86
CA TYR A 98 -14.71 10.19 -3.32
C TYR A 98 -15.93 9.38 -3.79
N GLY A 99 -16.80 8.92 -2.88
CA GLY A 99 -18.04 8.21 -3.24
C GLY A 99 -17.90 6.69 -3.35
N PHE A 100 -16.79 6.09 -2.90
CA PHE A 100 -16.63 4.64 -2.90
C PHE A 100 -17.66 3.96 -1.98
N THR A 101 -18.25 2.88 -2.47
CA THR A 101 -19.17 2.00 -1.73
C THR A 101 -18.48 0.70 -1.29
N LYS A 102 -19.01 0.02 -0.27
CA LYS A 102 -18.50 -1.30 0.13
C LYS A 102 -18.61 -2.32 -1.00
N GLU A 103 -19.65 -2.23 -1.80
CA GLU A 103 -19.93 -3.10 -2.93
C GLU A 103 -18.85 -2.94 -4.01
N GLU A 104 -18.54 -1.71 -4.41
CA GLU A 104 -17.47 -1.43 -5.38
C GLU A 104 -16.11 -1.91 -4.86
N LEU A 105 -15.77 -1.60 -3.61
CA LEU A 105 -14.51 -2.04 -3.01
C LEU A 105 -14.40 -3.56 -2.92
N THR A 106 -15.51 -4.25 -2.67
CA THR A 106 -15.57 -5.73 -2.70
C THR A 106 -15.29 -6.26 -4.10
N GLU A 107 -15.89 -5.65 -5.13
CA GLU A 107 -15.69 -6.07 -6.52
C GLU A 107 -14.22 -5.89 -6.94
N ILE A 108 -13.64 -4.73 -6.65
CA ILE A 108 -12.26 -4.41 -7.03
C ILE A 108 -11.26 -5.29 -6.26
N GLY A 109 -11.46 -5.48 -4.95
CA GLY A 109 -10.58 -6.28 -4.09
C GLY A 109 -10.47 -7.75 -4.52
N ARG A 110 -11.47 -8.27 -5.24
CA ARG A 110 -11.48 -9.65 -5.77
C ARG A 110 -10.81 -9.82 -7.14
N ARG A 111 -10.38 -8.72 -7.78
CA ARG A 111 -9.66 -8.76 -9.07
C ARG A 111 -8.25 -9.32 -8.89
N GLU A 112 -7.57 -9.59 -10.00
CA GLU A 112 -6.15 -9.99 -9.98
C GLU A 112 -5.28 -8.75 -9.78
N LEU A 113 -4.86 -8.52 -8.53
CA LEU A 113 -4.18 -7.29 -8.09
C LEU A 113 -2.70 -7.51 -7.78
N LYS A 114 -2.30 -8.77 -7.57
CA LYS A 114 -0.95 -9.20 -7.20
C LYS A 114 -0.05 -9.07 -8.43
N ARG A 115 0.42 -7.86 -8.69
CA ARG A 115 1.39 -7.58 -9.77
C ARG A 115 2.72 -8.30 -9.49
N ASN A 116 3.62 -7.66 -8.75
CA ASN A 116 4.91 -8.22 -8.34
C ASN A 116 5.06 -8.25 -6.81
N SER A 117 3.93 -8.39 -6.09
CA SER A 117 3.96 -8.40 -4.63
C SER A 117 4.80 -9.57 -4.12
N PRO A 118 5.72 -9.35 -3.15
CA PRO A 118 6.58 -10.41 -2.62
C PRO A 118 5.84 -11.40 -1.72
N VAL A 119 4.68 -11.01 -1.21
CA VAL A 119 3.76 -11.81 -0.40
C VAL A 119 2.40 -11.81 -1.10
N GLU A 120 1.77 -12.98 -1.13
CA GLU A 120 0.41 -13.17 -1.62
C GLU A 120 -0.56 -12.96 -0.48
N LEU A 121 -1.55 -12.11 -0.70
CA LEU A 121 -2.68 -11.92 0.20
C LEU A 121 -3.91 -12.59 -0.40
N GLU A 122 -4.69 -13.25 0.44
CA GLU A 122 -6.02 -13.73 0.08
C GLU A 122 -6.91 -12.56 -0.35
N LYS A 123 -7.80 -12.80 -1.32
CA LYS A 123 -8.67 -11.74 -1.87
C LYS A 123 -9.57 -11.13 -0.79
N GLU A 124 -10.06 -11.98 0.11
CA GLU A 124 -10.86 -11.57 1.25
C GLU A 124 -10.09 -10.62 2.17
N ARG A 125 -8.79 -10.86 2.41
CA ARG A 125 -7.94 -9.95 3.19
C ARG A 125 -7.82 -8.58 2.53
N VAL A 126 -7.66 -8.54 1.21
CA VAL A 126 -7.62 -7.28 0.46
C VAL A 126 -8.94 -6.52 0.59
N VAL A 127 -10.08 -7.23 0.50
CA VAL A 127 -11.41 -6.61 0.67
C VAL A 127 -11.60 -6.05 2.08
N GLU A 128 -11.19 -6.78 3.12
CA GLU A 128 -11.23 -6.31 4.51
C GLU A 128 -10.45 -5.00 4.70
N ILE A 129 -9.25 -4.91 4.12
CA ILE A 129 -8.43 -3.69 4.14
C ILE A 129 -9.14 -2.55 3.42
N LEU A 130 -9.73 -2.80 2.25
CA LEU A 130 -10.46 -1.74 1.54
C LEU A 130 -11.67 -1.24 2.35
N HIS A 131 -12.38 -2.14 3.03
CA HIS A 131 -13.52 -1.77 3.87
C HIS A 131 -13.13 -1.01 5.13
N SER A 132 -11.93 -1.25 5.69
CA SER A 132 -11.44 -0.48 6.84
C SER A 132 -11.03 0.95 6.50
N LEU A 133 -10.89 1.26 5.20
CA LEU A 133 -10.45 2.56 4.68
C LEU A 133 -11.59 3.45 4.13
N LEU A 134 -12.85 3.02 4.30
CA LEU A 134 -14.04 3.83 4.04
C LEU A 134 -14.26 4.87 5.14
#